data_AF-S7PUY7-F1
#
_entry.id   AF-S7PUY7-F1
#
_cell.length_a   1.000
_cell.length_b   1.000
_cell.length_c   1.000
_cell.angle_alpha   90.00
_cell.angle_beta   90.00
_cell.angle_gamma   90.00
#
_symmetry.space_group_name_H-M   'P 1'
#
loop_
_entity.id
_entity.type
_entity.pdbx_description
1 polymer ?
#
loop_
_entity_poly.entity_id
_entity_poly.type
_entity_poly.pdbx_seq_one_letter_code
_entity_poly.pdbx_strand_id
1 'polypeptide(L)'
;MKYHNFIGSLAWYSSEYLTGPEYSGREEINLEGSLIIRNVTVRDLGIYVVEAILSNSRREIGFGQLNVFRPVTVPTLLSSITTVTENEDAVFMICYTDESTTNWLFNATSLQLSERMKLTKDHKILLINPVRREDAGSYQCKVSNPFSSAESAPVELDVKY
;
A
#
# COMPACT_ATOMS: atom_id res chain seq x y z
N MET A 1 -19.10 16.41 15.05
CA MET A 1 -18.01 16.02 14.12
C MET A 1 -17.39 17.31 13.61
N LYS A 2 -16.11 17.58 13.94
CA LYS A 2 -15.44 18.82 13.53
C LYS A 2 -14.96 18.65 12.09
N TYR A 3 -15.46 19.51 11.19
CA TYR A 3 -15.05 19.55 9.79
C TYR A 3 -13.64 20.16 9.71
N HIS A 4 -12.61 19.32 9.73
CA HIS A 4 -11.22 19.80 9.80
C HIS A 4 -10.60 20.20 8.46
N ASN A 5 -11.31 20.09 7.33
CA ASN A 5 -10.77 20.39 5.99
C ASN A 5 -11.80 21.12 5.10
N PHE A 6 -12.30 22.28 5.53
CA PHE A 6 -13.13 23.10 4.65
C PHE A 6 -12.24 23.91 3.70
N ILE A 7 -12.21 23.50 2.44
CA ILE A 7 -11.32 24.08 1.41
C ILE A 7 -11.94 25.29 0.71
N GLY A 8 -13.27 25.34 0.61
CA GLY A 8 -13.96 26.48 0.00
C GLY A 8 -15.35 26.17 -0.52
N SER A 9 -15.96 27.18 -1.12
CA SER A 9 -17.30 27.12 -1.69
C SER A 9 -17.37 27.64 -3.13
N LEU A 10 -18.33 27.11 -3.89
CA LEU A 10 -18.62 27.50 -5.27
C LEU A 10 -19.99 28.17 -5.33
N ALA A 11 -20.03 29.44 -5.77
CA ALA A 11 -21.26 30.17 -6.05
C ALA A 11 -21.67 29.98 -7.52
N TRP A 12 -22.67 29.13 -7.78
CA TRP A 12 -23.08 28.77 -9.15
C TRP A 12 -23.62 29.95 -9.96
N TYR A 13 -24.25 30.93 -9.32
CA TYR A 13 -24.87 32.08 -10.00
C TYR A 13 -23.85 33.12 -10.48
N SER A 14 -22.68 33.21 -9.85
CA SER A 14 -21.61 34.14 -10.23
C SER A 14 -20.37 33.45 -10.79
N SER A 15 -20.32 32.11 -10.78
CA SER A 15 -19.13 31.33 -11.12
C SER A 15 -17.91 31.74 -10.29
N GLU A 16 -18.15 32.19 -9.05
CA GLU A 16 -17.11 32.65 -8.14
C GLU A 16 -16.75 31.57 -7.12
N TYR A 17 -15.45 31.47 -6.83
CA TYR A 17 -14.88 30.58 -5.84
C TYR A 17 -14.46 31.37 -4.60
N LEU A 18 -14.83 30.86 -3.42
CA LEU A 18 -14.40 31.40 -2.13
C LEU A 18 -13.54 30.39 -1.40
N THR A 19 -12.32 30.78 -1.04
CA THR A 19 -11.37 29.95 -0.29
C THR A 19 -11.82 29.78 1.17
N GLY A 20 -11.71 28.55 1.68
CA GLY A 20 -11.92 28.23 3.09
C GLY A 20 -10.65 28.40 3.94
N PRO A 21 -10.74 28.20 5.27
CA PRO A 21 -9.62 28.36 6.19
C PRO A 21 -8.43 27.42 5.93
N GLU A 22 -8.69 26.25 5.35
CA GLU A 22 -7.69 25.21 5.10
C GLU A 22 -7.12 25.28 3.67
N TYR A 23 -7.44 26.33 2.92
CA TYR A 23 -6.91 26.55 1.58
C TYR A 23 -5.39 26.77 1.63
N SER A 24 -4.64 25.93 0.91
CA SER A 24 -3.17 25.95 0.89
C SER A 24 -2.59 26.54 -0.40
N GLY A 25 -3.43 26.95 -1.35
CA GLY A 25 -3.00 27.42 -2.68
C GLY A 25 -2.80 26.30 -3.70
N ARG A 26 -3.02 25.04 -3.29
CA ARG A 26 -2.88 23.85 -4.16
C ARG A 26 -4.21 23.32 -4.64
N GLU A 27 -5.30 23.79 -4.04
CA GLU A 27 -6.66 23.38 -4.30
C GLU A 27 -7.31 24.25 -5.38
N GLU A 28 -8.13 23.64 -6.21
CA GLU A 28 -8.88 24.31 -7.28
C GLU A 28 -10.26 23.66 -7.37
N ILE A 29 -11.33 24.44 -7.21
CA ILE A 29 -12.70 23.96 -7.42
C ILE A 29 -13.11 24.35 -8.83
N ASN A 30 -13.39 23.36 -9.68
CA ASN A 30 -13.86 23.64 -11.03
C ASN A 30 -15.36 24.00 -11.03
N LEU A 31 -15.85 24.56 -12.14
CA LEU A 31 -17.27 24.95 -12.29
C LEU A 31 -18.25 23.77 -12.25
N GLU A 32 -17.76 22.54 -12.42
CA GLU A 32 -18.54 21.31 -12.30
C GLU A 32 -18.68 20.84 -10.83
N GLY A 33 -18.03 21.53 -9.88
CA GLY A 33 -18.06 21.20 -8.45
C GLY A 33 -17.05 20.13 -8.02
N SER A 34 -16.08 19.80 -8.89
CA SER A 34 -14.96 18.91 -8.55
C SER A 34 -13.84 19.68 -7.85
N LEU A 35 -13.28 19.08 -6.80
CA LEU A 35 -12.10 19.58 -6.10
C LEU A 35 -10.85 18.90 -6.66
N ILE A 36 -9.92 19.70 -7.17
CA ILE A 36 -8.60 19.28 -7.66
C ILE A 36 -7.57 19.73 -6.63
N ILE A 37 -6.68 18.83 -6.20
CA ILE A 37 -5.57 19.14 -5.30
C ILE A 37 -4.27 18.76 -6.01
N ARG A 38 -3.37 19.74 -6.21
CA ARG A 38 -2.08 19.52 -6.90
C ARG A 38 -0.97 19.19 -5.89
N ASN A 39 0.02 18.41 -6.32
CA ASN A 39 1.19 18.04 -5.51
C ASN A 39 0.80 17.46 -4.14
N VAL A 40 0.00 16.40 -4.18
CA VAL A 40 -0.55 15.71 -3.01
C VAL A 40 0.57 14.99 -2.25
N THR A 41 0.50 15.06 -0.93
CA THR A 41 1.41 14.39 0.02
C THR A 41 0.61 13.56 1.02
N VAL A 42 1.27 12.70 1.79
CA VAL A 42 0.59 11.89 2.84
C VAL A 42 -0.12 12.77 3.88
N ARG A 43 0.29 14.04 4.04
CA ARG A 43 -0.37 14.99 4.95
C ARG A 43 -1.75 15.43 4.47
N ASP A 44 -2.03 15.23 3.18
CA ASP A 44 -3.32 15.53 2.55
C ASP A 44 -4.30 14.34 2.69
N LEU A 45 -3.94 13.31 3.45
CA LEU A 45 -4.89 12.25 3.79
C LEU A 45 -6.02 12.81 4.65
N GLY A 46 -7.25 12.62 4.20
CA GLY A 46 -8.40 13.09 4.97
C GLY A 46 -9.70 13.11 4.20
N ILE A 47 -10.73 13.59 4.88
CA ILE A 47 -12.04 13.88 4.28
C ILE A 47 -12.06 15.35 3.92
N TYR A 48 -12.38 15.66 2.68
CA TYR A 48 -12.51 17.00 2.13
C TYR A 48 -13.97 17.35 1.95
N VAL A 49 -14.29 18.62 2.19
CA VAL A 49 -15.66 19.14 2.10
C VAL A 49 -15.70 20.33 1.15
N VAL A 50 -16.65 20.30 0.23
CA VAL A 50 -16.98 21.40 -0.68
C VAL A 50 -18.42 21.81 -0.44
N GLU A 51 -18.66 23.12 -0.32
CA GLU A 51 -20.00 23.69 -0.22
C GLU A 51 -20.39 24.35 -1.55
N ALA A 52 -21.50 23.92 -2.15
CA ALA A 52 -22.07 24.55 -3.33
C ALA A 52 -23.22 25.48 -2.91
N ILE A 53 -23.19 26.73 -3.37
CA ILE A 53 -24.22 27.74 -3.10
C ILE A 53 -25.04 27.94 -4.38
N LEU A 54 -26.31 27.53 -4.33
CA LEU A 54 -27.27 27.61 -5.43
C LEU A 54 -27.92 29.00 -5.51
N SER A 55 -28.55 29.31 -6.66
CA SER A 55 -29.14 30.63 -6.96
C SER A 55 -30.22 31.08 -5.96
N ASN A 56 -30.87 30.15 -5.25
CA ASN A 56 -31.85 30.43 -4.21
C ASN A 56 -31.22 30.55 -2.80
N SER A 57 -29.91 30.76 -2.71
CA SER A 57 -29.13 30.78 -1.46
C SER A 57 -29.13 29.46 -0.69
N ARG A 58 -29.59 28.36 -1.30
CA ARG A 58 -29.48 27.02 -0.72
C ARG A 58 -28.04 26.53 -0.79
N ARG A 59 -27.58 25.91 0.29
CA ARG A 59 -26.25 25.30 0.40
C ARG A 59 -26.39 23.78 0.27
N GLU A 60 -25.57 23.19 -0.60
CA GLU A 60 -25.40 21.76 -0.75
C GLU A 60 -23.97 21.39 -0.37
N ILE A 61 -23.77 20.25 0.28
CA ILE A 61 -22.45 19.83 0.76
C ILE A 61 -22.06 18.52 0.06
N GLY A 62 -20.92 18.54 -0.62
CA GLY A 62 -20.24 17.34 -1.09
C GLY A 62 -19.06 17.02 -0.16
N PHE A 63 -18.79 15.73 0.06
CA PHE A 63 -17.58 15.29 0.75
C PHE A 63 -16.94 14.12 0.01
N GLY A 64 -15.62 14.01 0.13
CA GLY A 64 -14.83 12.93 -0.45
C GLY A 64 -13.66 12.55 0.44
N GLN A 65 -13.30 11.27 0.46
CA GLN A 65 -12.12 10.77 1.17
C GLN A 65 -10.94 10.67 0.22
N LEU A 66 -9.84 11.36 0.54
CA LEU A 66 -8.57 11.24 -0.15
C LEU A 66 -7.65 10.31 0.64
N ASN A 67 -7.31 9.19 0.02
CA ASN A 67 -6.28 8.28 0.53
C ASN A 67 -4.99 8.50 -0.26
N VAL A 68 -3.89 8.74 0.43
CA VAL A 68 -2.59 9.01 -0.19
C VAL A 68 -1.58 7.99 0.32
N PHE A 69 -0.92 7.31 -0.62
CA PHE A 69 0.09 6.30 -0.32
C PHE A 69 1.43 6.72 -0.92
N ARG A 70 2.51 6.43 -0.21
CA ARG A 70 3.86 6.56 -0.78
C ARG A 70 4.14 5.35 -1.67
N PRO A 71 4.98 5.48 -2.71
CA PRO A 71 5.51 4.31 -3.40
C PRO A 71 6.18 3.35 -2.41
N VAL A 72 5.90 2.05 -2.53
CA VAL A 72 6.56 1.03 -1.71
C VAL A 72 8.04 0.93 -2.10
N THR A 73 8.90 0.69 -1.11
CA THR A 73 10.32 0.41 -1.33
C THR A 73 10.52 -1.05 -1.73
N VAL A 74 11.53 -1.32 -2.56
CA VAL A 74 11.91 -2.70 -2.92
C VAL A 74 12.35 -3.45 -1.66
N PRO A 75 11.70 -4.57 -1.30
CA PRO A 75 12.07 -5.33 -0.11
C PRO A 75 13.34 -6.15 -0.35
N THR A 76 14.03 -6.54 0.71
CA THR A 76 15.22 -7.42 0.65
C THR A 76 14.90 -8.78 1.25
N LEU A 77 15.06 -9.84 0.47
CA LEU A 77 14.91 -11.22 0.96
C LEU A 77 16.27 -11.79 1.35
N LEU A 78 16.39 -12.32 2.56
CA LEU A 78 17.55 -13.07 3.03
C LEU A 78 17.14 -14.49 3.41
N SER A 79 17.99 -15.47 3.10
CA SER A 79 17.87 -16.83 3.64
C SER A 79 18.97 -17.09 4.66
N SER A 80 18.67 -17.92 5.65
CA SER A 80 19.65 -18.45 6.61
C SER A 80 20.70 -19.34 5.94
N ILE A 81 20.27 -20.16 4.98
CA ILE A 81 21.10 -21.06 4.19
C ILE A 81 20.44 -21.29 2.83
N THR A 82 21.24 -21.47 1.78
CA THR A 82 20.73 -21.67 0.40
C THR A 82 20.99 -23.07 -0.13
N THR A 83 21.77 -23.90 0.57
CA THR A 83 22.01 -25.30 0.22
C THR A 83 21.74 -26.16 1.44
N VAL A 84 20.72 -27.00 1.37
CA VAL A 84 20.18 -27.75 2.52
C VAL A 84 20.01 -29.23 2.19
N THR A 85 20.10 -30.12 3.18
CA THR A 85 19.89 -31.55 3.00
C THR A 85 18.44 -31.94 3.28
N GLU A 86 17.84 -32.69 2.35
CA GLU A 86 16.46 -33.17 2.42
C GLU A 86 16.21 -33.97 3.72
N ASN A 87 15.11 -33.66 4.41
CA ASN A 87 14.68 -34.25 5.68
C ASN A 87 15.60 -34.03 6.91
N GLU A 88 16.75 -33.37 6.76
CA GLU A 88 17.66 -33.08 7.86
C GLU A 88 17.59 -31.61 8.28
N ASP A 89 17.64 -30.72 7.30
CA ASP A 89 17.76 -29.29 7.54
C ASP A 89 16.42 -28.56 7.59
N ALA A 90 16.44 -27.42 8.29
CA ALA A 90 15.39 -26.43 8.28
C ALA A 90 15.97 -25.10 7.75
N VAL A 91 15.16 -24.36 7.02
CA VAL A 91 15.54 -23.05 6.50
C VAL A 91 14.51 -22.02 6.93
N PHE A 92 14.99 -20.87 7.38
CA PHE A 92 14.15 -19.69 7.49
C PHE A 92 14.63 -18.59 6.53
N MET A 93 13.67 -17.87 5.98
CA MET A 93 13.86 -16.71 5.11
C MET A 93 13.18 -15.50 5.72
N ILE A 94 13.81 -14.34 5.61
CA ILE A 94 13.33 -13.07 6.18
C ILE A 94 13.18 -12.05 5.07
N CYS A 95 11.98 -11.47 4.96
CA CYS A 95 11.71 -10.33 4.10
C CYS A 95 11.85 -9.03 4.90
N TYR A 96 12.91 -8.26 4.61
CA TYR A 96 13.13 -6.93 5.18
C TYR A 96 12.35 -5.89 4.39
N THR A 97 11.37 -5.28 5.06
CA THR A 97 10.48 -4.26 4.51
C THR A 97 9.86 -3.42 5.63
N ASP A 98 9.57 -2.16 5.32
CA ASP A 98 8.80 -1.24 6.16
C ASP A 98 7.28 -1.48 6.05
N GLU A 99 6.84 -2.25 5.06
CA GLU A 99 5.44 -2.59 4.86
C GLU A 99 4.93 -3.56 5.95
N SER A 100 3.62 -3.48 6.23
CA SER A 100 2.97 -4.22 7.32
C SER A 100 2.66 -5.66 6.95
N THR A 101 2.53 -5.97 5.67
CA THR A 101 2.24 -7.31 5.17
C THR A 101 3.18 -7.67 4.02
N THR A 102 3.41 -8.97 3.85
CA THR A 102 4.29 -9.52 2.82
C THR A 102 3.60 -10.72 2.18
N ASN A 103 3.65 -10.80 0.86
CA ASN A 103 3.25 -11.97 0.10
C ASN A 103 4.51 -12.72 -0.33
N TRP A 104 4.49 -14.04 -0.19
CA TRP A 104 5.62 -14.89 -0.58
C TRP A 104 5.39 -15.47 -1.97
N LEU A 105 6.44 -15.47 -2.77
CA LEU A 105 6.45 -16.04 -4.11
C LEU A 105 7.43 -17.21 -4.16
N PHE A 106 7.03 -18.26 -4.86
CA PHE A 106 7.85 -19.41 -5.22
C PHE A 106 7.75 -19.62 -6.73
N ASN A 107 8.89 -19.61 -7.42
CA ASN A 107 8.99 -19.69 -8.88
C ASN A 107 8.04 -18.70 -9.59
N ALA A 108 8.12 -17.42 -9.17
CA ALA A 108 7.29 -16.31 -9.67
C ALA A 108 5.77 -16.45 -9.46
N THR A 109 5.31 -17.42 -8.67
CA THR A 109 3.90 -17.63 -8.33
C THR A 109 3.66 -17.51 -6.83
N SER A 110 2.42 -17.30 -6.39
CA SER A 110 2.11 -17.22 -4.96
C SER A 110 2.49 -18.53 -4.26
N LEU A 111 3.34 -18.44 -3.24
CA LEU A 111 3.76 -19.59 -2.43
C LEU A 111 2.53 -20.30 -1.84
N GLN A 112 2.45 -21.61 -2.07
CA GLN A 112 1.45 -22.46 -1.45
C GLN A 112 2.03 -23.03 -0.17
N LEU A 113 1.43 -22.71 0.98
CA LEU A 113 1.89 -23.21 2.27
C LEU A 113 1.56 -24.69 2.43
N SER A 114 2.55 -25.48 2.84
CA SER A 114 2.36 -26.84 3.32
C SER A 114 2.35 -26.88 4.85
N GLU A 115 2.01 -28.03 5.44
CA GLU A 115 2.05 -28.23 6.91
C GLU A 115 3.45 -28.04 7.51
N ARG A 116 4.50 -28.20 6.69
CA ARG A 116 5.91 -28.02 7.06
C ARG A 116 6.34 -26.55 7.07
N MET A 117 5.53 -25.68 6.45
CA MET A 117 5.82 -24.26 6.30
C MET A 117 5.07 -23.45 7.36
N LYS A 118 5.77 -22.51 7.99
CA LYS A 118 5.20 -21.60 8.98
C LYS A 118 5.57 -20.16 8.66
N LEU A 119 4.57 -19.28 8.67
CA LEU A 119 4.78 -17.84 8.61
C LEU A 119 4.64 -17.24 10.01
N THR A 120 5.44 -16.21 10.30
CA THR A 120 5.20 -15.37 11.47
C THR A 120 3.89 -14.59 11.33
N LYS A 121 3.37 -14.05 12.44
CA LYS A 121 2.11 -13.31 12.46
C LYS A 121 2.10 -12.10 11.51
N ASP A 122 3.24 -11.45 11.34
CA ASP A 122 3.47 -10.34 10.42
C ASP A 122 3.83 -10.79 8.99
N HIS A 123 3.88 -12.11 8.75
CA HIS A 123 4.23 -12.73 7.46
C HIS A 123 5.62 -12.34 6.92
N LYS A 124 6.51 -11.78 7.76
CA LYS A 124 7.86 -11.35 7.35
C LYS A 124 8.89 -12.47 7.36
N ILE A 125 8.61 -13.58 8.05
CA ILE A 125 9.52 -14.72 8.14
C ILE A 125 8.78 -15.98 7.69
N LEU A 126 9.39 -16.71 6.77
CA LEU A 126 8.99 -18.05 6.34
C LEU A 126 9.97 -19.08 6.91
N LEU A 127 9.45 -20.05 7.65
CA LEU A 127 10.19 -21.22 8.13
C LEU A 127 9.71 -22.46 7.37
N ILE A 128 10.64 -23.25 6.85
CA ILE A 128 10.37 -24.55 6.24
C ILE A 128 11.12 -25.60 7.07
N ASN A 129 10.38 -26.54 7.69
CA ASN A 129 10.96 -27.59 8.51
C ASN A 129 10.09 -28.87 8.53
N PRO A 130 10.61 -30.03 8.12
CA PRO A 130 11.89 -30.23 7.43
C PRO A 130 11.81 -29.77 5.97
N VAL A 131 12.95 -29.47 5.35
CA VAL A 131 13.02 -29.18 3.90
C VAL A 131 12.90 -30.48 3.09
N ARG A 132 12.25 -30.41 1.93
CA ARG A 132 12.14 -31.50 0.97
C ARG A 132 12.49 -31.05 -0.45
N ARG A 133 12.71 -32.01 -1.36
CA ARG A 133 13.03 -31.74 -2.77
C ARG A 133 12.03 -30.82 -3.48
N GLU A 134 10.75 -30.84 -3.11
CA GLU A 134 9.73 -29.96 -3.71
C GLU A 134 9.87 -28.49 -3.29
N ASP A 135 10.65 -28.20 -2.25
CA ASP A 135 10.92 -26.83 -1.79
C ASP A 135 12.10 -26.20 -2.57
N ALA A 136 12.82 -26.96 -3.41
CA ALA A 136 13.91 -26.42 -4.22
C ALA A 136 13.38 -25.44 -5.29
N GLY A 137 13.96 -24.25 -5.37
CA GLY A 137 13.58 -23.24 -6.36
C GLY A 137 13.79 -21.80 -5.91
N SER A 138 13.15 -20.89 -6.64
CA SER A 138 13.36 -19.45 -6.51
C SER A 138 12.32 -18.83 -5.58
N TYR A 139 12.77 -18.24 -4.46
CA TYR A 139 11.92 -17.54 -3.50
C TYR A 139 12.06 -16.03 -3.64
N GLN A 140 10.93 -15.33 -3.57
CA GLN A 140 10.88 -13.87 -3.52
C GLN A 140 9.83 -13.42 -2.50
N CYS A 141 10.00 -12.22 -1.95
CA CYS A 141 8.93 -11.57 -1.21
C CYS A 141 8.42 -10.34 -1.95
N LYS A 142 7.09 -10.18 -1.94
CA LYS A 142 6.35 -9.11 -2.60
C LYS A 142 5.63 -8.28 -1.55
N VAL A 143 5.78 -6.97 -1.65
CA VAL A 143 5.10 -5.99 -0.79
C VAL A 143 4.31 -5.02 -1.63
N SER A 144 3.17 -4.57 -1.11
CA SER A 144 2.26 -3.71 -1.86
C SER A 144 1.40 -2.87 -0.95
N ASN A 145 1.06 -1.69 -1.44
CA ASN A 145 -0.03 -0.87 -0.94
C ASN A 145 -1.01 -0.58 -2.10
N PRO A 146 -2.15 0.09 -1.87
CA PRO A 146 -3.13 0.35 -2.93
C PRO A 146 -2.62 1.17 -4.12
N PHE A 147 -1.46 1.82 -4.01
CA PHE A 147 -0.87 2.64 -5.07
C PHE A 147 0.26 1.93 -5.83
N SER A 148 1.01 1.03 -5.19
CA SER A 148 2.23 0.45 -5.77
C SER A 148 2.60 -0.89 -5.16
N SER A 149 3.39 -1.67 -5.90
CA SER A 149 3.95 -2.95 -5.45
C SER A 149 5.41 -3.09 -5.86
N ALA A 150 6.20 -3.82 -5.06
CA ALA A 150 7.58 -4.16 -5.36
C ALA A 150 7.91 -5.60 -4.92
N GLU A 151 8.89 -6.21 -5.59
CA GLU A 151 9.33 -7.58 -5.36
C GLU A 151 10.83 -7.58 -5.06
N SER A 152 11.27 -8.45 -4.15
CA SER A 152 12.69 -8.62 -3.84
C SER A 152 13.44 -9.26 -5.01
N ALA A 153 14.77 -9.17 -4.98
CA ALA A 153 15.60 -10.09 -5.73
C ALA A 153 15.31 -11.56 -5.30
N PRO A 154 15.41 -12.52 -6.23
CA PRO A 154 15.19 -13.93 -5.92
C PRO A 154 16.34 -14.52 -5.09
N VAL A 155 15.98 -15.46 -4.22
CA VAL A 155 16.91 -16.34 -3.52
C VAL A 155 16.65 -17.77 -3.96
N GLU A 156 17.65 -18.40 -4.55
CA GLU A 156 17.59 -19.81 -4.97
C GLU A 156 17.89 -20.74 -3.79
N LEU A 157 16.97 -21.66 -3.50
CA LEU A 157 17.15 -22.73 -2.52
C LEU A 157 17.47 -24.03 -3.26
N ASP A 158 18.66 -24.59 -2.99
CA ASP A 158 19.14 -25.86 -3.50
C ASP A 158 19.01 -26.95 -2.42
N VAL A 159 18.45 -28.11 -2.79
CA VAL A 159 18.20 -29.21 -1.87
C VAL A 159 19.04 -30.42 -2.28
N LYS A 160 19.95 -30.84 -1.41
CA LYS A 160 20.77 -32.06 -1.54
C LYS A 160 20.04 -33.27 -1.00
N TYR A 161 20.38 -34.44 -1.54
CA TYR A 161 19.77 -35.74 -1.26
C TYR A 161 20.81 -36.77 -0.84
#